data_AF-A0A929XAD0-F1
#
_entry.id   AF-A0A929XAD0-F1
#
_cell.length_a   1.000
_cell.length_b   1.000
_cell.length_c   1.000
_cell.angle_alpha   90.00
_cell.angle_beta   90.00
_cell.angle_gamma   90.00
#
_symmetry.space_group_name_H-M   'P 1'
#
loop_
_entity.id
_entity.type
_entity.pdbx_description
1 polymer ?
#
loop_
_entity_poly.entity_id
_entity_poly.type
_entity_poly.pdbx_seq_one_letter_code
_entity_poly.pdbx_strand_id
1 'polypeptide(L)'
;MNYSNLQNLLNQYEEKRNRAISLSNLKKENLYDQVSSLRDIDININKSSIDKIKLILTTKNQDDIYIIDQHINELKKERDRILTNRNINLDDYKPVFECSKCNDTGYITVNDKSELCSCIKQKLYNIEYNNSNIYDLENQNFEKFDLNYYSNDVDEEKFERSISPRENIQNIKKICDNFIENFDNP
;
A
#
# COMPACT_ATOMS: atom_id res chain seq x y z
N MET A 1 16.81 0.15 9.26
CA MET A 1 15.46 -0.46 9.11
C MET A 1 15.51 -1.86 9.69
N ASN A 2 14.71 -2.17 10.70
CA ASN A 2 14.64 -3.53 11.24
C ASN A 2 13.98 -4.45 10.19
N TYR A 3 14.79 -5.29 9.54
CA TYR A 3 14.34 -6.18 8.47
C TYR A 3 13.20 -7.11 8.92
N SER A 4 13.17 -7.47 10.21
CA SER A 4 12.11 -8.27 10.81
C SER A 4 10.75 -7.56 10.79
N ASN A 5 10.72 -6.25 11.10
CA ASN A 5 9.47 -5.46 11.11
C ASN A 5 8.87 -5.32 9.70
N LEU A 6 9.72 -5.07 8.70
CA LEU A 6 9.29 -5.00 7.31
C LEU A 6 8.74 -6.35 6.83
N GLN A 7 9.44 -7.45 7.09
CA GLN A 7 8.98 -8.78 6.69
C GLN A 7 7.63 -9.12 7.33
N ASN A 8 7.46 -8.84 8.62
CA ASN A 8 6.19 -9.08 9.31
C ASN A 8 5.05 -8.24 8.73
N LEU A 9 5.30 -6.96 8.40
CA LEU A 9 4.31 -6.13 7.73
C LEU A 9 3.97 -6.64 6.34
N LEU A 10 4.95 -7.09 5.56
CA LEU A 10 4.71 -7.64 4.22
C LEU A 10 3.85 -8.92 4.29
N ASN A 11 4.08 -9.78 5.27
CA ASN A 11 3.23 -10.95 5.50
C ASN A 11 1.78 -10.54 5.81
N GLN A 12 1.58 -9.53 6.68
CA GLN A 12 0.23 -9.00 6.97
C GLN A 12 -0.43 -8.41 5.71
N TYR A 13 0.35 -7.76 4.84
CA TYR A 13 -0.10 -7.20 3.57
C TYR A 13 -0.53 -8.31 2.60
N GLU A 14 0.24 -9.39 2.52
CA GLU A 14 -0.12 -10.57 1.75
C GLU A 14 -1.40 -11.23 2.27
N GLU A 15 -1.55 -11.40 3.59
CA GLU A 15 -2.75 -11.98 4.19
C GLU A 15 -4.01 -11.18 3.86
N LYS A 16 -3.99 -9.84 4.02
CA LYS A 16 -5.16 -9.00 3.68
C LYS A 16 -5.46 -9.02 2.18
N ARG A 17 -4.42 -9.04 1.34
CA ARG A 17 -4.57 -9.11 -0.12
C ARG A 17 -5.22 -10.43 -0.52
N ASN A 18 -4.73 -11.53 0.03
CA ASN A 18 -5.28 -12.87 -0.22
C ASN A 18 -6.72 -12.96 0.26
N ARG A 19 -7.05 -12.40 1.43
CA ARG A 19 -8.43 -12.32 1.92
C ARG A 19 -9.34 -11.55 0.96
N ALA A 20 -8.91 -10.38 0.46
CA ALA A 20 -9.69 -9.59 -0.50
C ALA A 20 -9.95 -10.36 -1.80
N ILE A 21 -8.95 -11.09 -2.30
CA ILE A 21 -9.07 -11.94 -3.49
C ILE A 21 -10.01 -13.11 -3.24
N SER A 22 -9.86 -13.82 -2.12
CA SER A 22 -10.75 -14.93 -1.76
C SER A 22 -12.21 -14.50 -1.66
N LEU A 23 -12.48 -13.33 -1.05
CA LEU A 23 -13.83 -12.77 -0.96
C LEU A 23 -14.41 -12.41 -2.32
N SER A 24 -13.60 -11.80 -3.20
CA SER A 24 -13.98 -11.50 -4.59
C SER A 24 -14.29 -12.77 -5.38
N ASN A 25 -13.46 -13.80 -5.26
CA ASN A 25 -13.69 -15.10 -5.89
C ASN A 25 -14.98 -15.74 -5.38
N LEU A 26 -15.23 -15.73 -4.06
CA LEU A 26 -16.48 -16.26 -3.50
C LEU A 26 -17.71 -15.53 -4.04
N LYS A 27 -17.68 -14.19 -4.12
CA LYS A 27 -18.76 -13.41 -4.74
C LYS A 27 -18.98 -13.81 -6.19
N LYS A 28 -17.91 -14.05 -6.94
CA LYS A 28 -17.95 -14.44 -8.35
C LYS A 28 -18.51 -15.86 -8.53
N GLU A 29 -18.12 -16.80 -7.68
CA GLU A 29 -18.70 -18.16 -7.68
C GLU A 29 -20.20 -18.11 -7.36
N ASN A 30 -20.62 -17.34 -6.36
CA ASN A 30 -22.04 -17.15 -6.06
C ASN A 30 -22.82 -16.55 -7.24
N LEU A 31 -22.21 -15.62 -8.00
CA LEU A 31 -22.79 -15.09 -9.22
C LEU A 31 -22.95 -16.19 -10.28
N TYR A 32 -21.93 -17.02 -10.47
CA TYR A 32 -21.98 -18.13 -11.41
C TYR A 32 -23.04 -19.17 -11.05
N ASP A 33 -23.28 -19.42 -9.77
CA ASP A 33 -24.34 -20.34 -9.33
C ASP A 33 -25.74 -19.77 -9.62
N GLN A 34 -25.90 -18.45 -9.56
CA GLN A 34 -27.15 -17.76 -9.94
C GLN A 34 -27.31 -17.58 -11.46
N VAL A 35 -26.19 -17.54 -12.19
CA VAL A 35 -26.12 -17.26 -13.62
C VAL A 35 -25.20 -18.28 -14.30
N SER A 36 -25.63 -19.54 -14.36
CA SER A 36 -24.80 -20.62 -14.92
C SER A 36 -24.35 -20.35 -16.36
N SER A 37 -25.20 -19.72 -17.18
CA SER A 37 -24.84 -19.32 -18.54
C SER A 37 -23.64 -18.37 -18.61
N LEU A 38 -23.45 -17.51 -17.60
CA LEU A 38 -22.29 -16.63 -17.53
C LEU A 38 -21.00 -17.42 -17.27
N ARG A 39 -21.07 -18.46 -16.42
CA ARG A 39 -19.95 -19.39 -16.18
C ARG A 39 -19.56 -20.10 -17.48
N ASP A 40 -20.54 -20.66 -18.18
CA ASP A 40 -20.30 -21.40 -19.42
C ASP A 40 -19.67 -20.52 -20.51
N ILE A 41 -20.14 -19.28 -20.66
CA ILE A 41 -19.57 -18.32 -21.60
C ILE A 41 -18.12 -17.99 -21.23
N ASP A 42 -17.81 -17.69 -19.97
CA ASP A 42 -16.44 -17.38 -19.55
C ASP A 42 -15.50 -18.59 -19.73
N ILE A 43 -15.97 -19.82 -19.47
CA ILE A 43 -15.21 -21.05 -19.75
C ILE A 43 -14.93 -21.18 -21.25
N ASN A 44 -15.94 -20.96 -22.10
CA ASN A 44 -15.78 -21.08 -23.55
C ASN A 44 -14.84 -20.00 -24.12
N ILE A 45 -14.94 -18.76 -23.64
CA ILE A 45 -14.00 -17.69 -24.01
C ILE A 45 -12.57 -18.10 -23.68
N ASN A 46 -12.33 -18.63 -22.48
CA ASN A 46 -11.00 -19.06 -22.05
C ASN A 46 -10.48 -20.22 -22.91
N LYS A 47 -11.33 -21.22 -23.18
CA LYS A 47 -10.98 -22.36 -24.03
C LYS A 47 -10.61 -21.90 -25.45
N SER A 48 -11.45 -21.09 -26.09
CA SER A 48 -11.19 -20.54 -27.41
C SER A 48 -9.93 -19.67 -27.44
N SER A 49 -9.66 -18.92 -26.37
CA SER A 49 -8.43 -18.12 -26.26
C SER A 49 -7.18 -19.00 -26.19
N ILE A 50 -7.23 -20.11 -25.46
CA ILE A 50 -6.15 -21.11 -25.42
C ILE A 50 -5.95 -21.74 -26.80
N ASP A 51 -7.03 -22.11 -27.48
CA ASP A 51 -6.95 -22.71 -28.81
C ASP A 51 -6.39 -21.73 -29.85
N LYS A 52 -6.76 -20.44 -29.76
CA LYS A 52 -6.13 -19.36 -30.53
C LYS A 52 -4.62 -19.28 -30.29
N ILE A 53 -4.18 -19.30 -29.03
CA ILE A 53 -2.74 -19.27 -28.69
C ILE A 53 -2.02 -20.46 -29.32
N LYS A 54 -2.58 -21.67 -29.19
CA LYS A 54 -1.99 -22.87 -29.81
C LYS A 54 -1.84 -22.71 -31.32
N LEU A 55 -2.88 -22.24 -31.99
CA LEU A 55 -2.90 -22.05 -33.44
C LEU A 55 -1.85 -21.03 -33.93
N ILE A 56 -1.69 -19.92 -33.19
CA ILE A 56 -0.64 -18.92 -33.44
C ILE A 56 0.76 -19.55 -33.35
N LEU A 57 0.95 -20.49 -32.42
CA LEU A 57 2.25 -21.15 -32.21
C LEU A 57 2.53 -22.26 -33.25
N THR A 58 1.51 -22.96 -33.75
CA THR A 58 1.69 -24.15 -34.60
C THR A 58 1.62 -23.87 -36.10
N THR A 59 0.51 -23.30 -36.58
CA THR A 59 0.21 -23.20 -38.01
C THR A 59 0.27 -21.77 -38.52
N LYS A 60 0.08 -20.76 -37.67
CA LYS A 60 -0.03 -19.33 -38.05
C LYS A 60 -1.06 -19.07 -39.17
N ASN A 61 -2.05 -19.96 -39.33
CA ASN A 61 -3.10 -19.78 -40.32
C ASN A 61 -4.00 -18.60 -39.90
N GLN A 62 -3.98 -17.53 -40.68
CA GLN A 62 -4.72 -16.30 -40.37
C GLN A 62 -6.24 -16.50 -40.43
N ASP A 63 -6.73 -17.37 -41.32
CA ASP A 63 -8.18 -17.60 -41.48
C ASP A 63 -8.75 -18.33 -40.27
N ASP A 64 -8.07 -19.37 -39.79
CA ASP A 64 -8.45 -20.11 -38.58
C ASP A 64 -8.40 -19.20 -37.33
N ILE A 65 -7.39 -18.32 -37.24
CA ILE A 65 -7.27 -17.34 -36.14
C ILE A 65 -8.46 -16.38 -36.18
N TYR A 66 -8.81 -15.89 -37.37
CA TYR A 66 -9.92 -14.97 -37.57
C TYR A 66 -11.26 -15.61 -37.16
N ILE A 67 -11.50 -16.88 -37.51
CA ILE A 67 -12.71 -17.62 -37.12
C ILE A 67 -12.83 -17.70 -35.59
N ILE A 68 -11.74 -18.06 -34.90
CA ILE A 68 -11.74 -18.13 -33.43
C ILE A 68 -11.98 -16.75 -32.81
N ASP A 69 -11.41 -15.69 -33.39
CA ASP A 69 -11.65 -14.32 -32.93
C ASP A 69 -13.11 -13.88 -33.07
N GLN A 70 -13.77 -14.24 -34.18
CA GLN A 70 -15.20 -13.99 -34.33
C GLN A 70 -16.00 -14.71 -33.24
N HIS A 71 -15.70 -15.99 -32.99
CA HIS A 71 -16.38 -16.77 -31.96
C HIS A 71 -16.18 -16.19 -30.55
N ILE A 72 -14.96 -15.79 -30.19
CA ILE A 72 -14.67 -15.11 -28.91
C ILE A 72 -15.47 -13.80 -28.79
N ASN A 73 -15.58 -13.03 -29.88
CA ASN A 73 -16.32 -11.77 -29.89
C ASN A 73 -17.83 -11.98 -29.76
N GLU A 74 -18.38 -13.05 -30.35
CA GLU A 74 -19.79 -13.43 -30.16
C GLU A 74 -20.08 -13.78 -28.71
N LEU A 75 -19.24 -14.62 -28.09
CA LEU A 75 -19.36 -14.98 -26.67
C LEU A 75 -19.25 -13.75 -25.76
N LYS A 76 -18.33 -12.82 -26.03
CA LYS A 76 -18.22 -11.55 -25.28
C LYS A 76 -19.49 -10.72 -25.39
N LYS A 77 -20.07 -10.59 -26.59
CA LYS A 77 -21.34 -9.87 -26.78
C LYS A 77 -22.48 -10.54 -26.01
N GLU A 78 -22.54 -11.86 -25.99
CA GLU A 78 -23.53 -12.60 -25.21
C GLU A 78 -23.36 -12.36 -23.70
N ARG A 79 -22.12 -12.45 -23.22
CA ARG A 79 -21.76 -12.13 -21.83
C ARG A 79 -22.24 -10.73 -21.45
N ASP A 80 -21.92 -9.73 -22.26
CA ASP A 80 -22.25 -8.33 -21.98
C ASP A 80 -23.77 -8.08 -22.01
N ARG A 81 -24.52 -8.80 -22.86
CA ARG A 81 -26.00 -8.79 -22.84
C ARG A 81 -26.55 -9.36 -21.53
N ILE A 82 -26.02 -10.47 -21.04
CA ILE A 82 -26.45 -11.08 -19.77
C ILE A 82 -26.18 -10.12 -18.61
N LEU A 83 -24.99 -9.53 -18.57
CA LEU A 83 -24.60 -8.57 -17.53
C LEU A 83 -25.53 -7.34 -17.54
N THR A 84 -25.78 -6.77 -18.72
CA THR A 84 -26.66 -5.59 -18.88
C THR A 84 -28.10 -5.91 -18.49
N ASN A 85 -28.66 -7.01 -18.98
CA ASN A 85 -30.05 -7.39 -18.71
C ASN A 85 -30.33 -7.66 -17.22
N ARG A 86 -29.29 -8.05 -16.47
CA ARG A 86 -29.38 -8.34 -15.03
C ARG A 86 -28.84 -7.19 -14.17
N ASN A 87 -28.45 -6.05 -14.77
CA ASN A 87 -27.83 -4.92 -14.09
C ASN A 87 -26.61 -5.31 -13.22
N ILE A 88 -25.80 -6.26 -13.72
CA ILE A 88 -24.60 -6.74 -13.02
C ILE A 88 -23.42 -5.87 -13.42
N ASN A 89 -22.82 -5.16 -12.45
CA ASN A 89 -21.56 -4.46 -12.65
C ASN A 89 -20.38 -5.37 -12.26
N LEU A 90 -19.47 -5.62 -13.21
CA LEU A 90 -18.28 -6.46 -12.96
C LEU A 90 -17.32 -5.86 -11.93
N ASP A 91 -17.34 -4.54 -11.73
CA ASP A 91 -16.50 -3.89 -10.71
C ASP A 91 -16.87 -4.31 -9.28
N ASP A 92 -18.14 -4.68 -9.03
CA ASP A 92 -18.60 -5.16 -7.72
C ASP A 92 -18.01 -6.52 -7.31
N TYR A 93 -17.47 -7.24 -8.29
CA TYR A 93 -16.85 -8.55 -8.14
C TYR A 93 -15.32 -8.47 -8.12
N LYS A 94 -14.71 -7.29 -8.28
CA LYS A 94 -13.25 -7.13 -8.16
C LYS A 94 -12.83 -7.17 -6.68
N PRO A 95 -11.59 -7.59 -6.37
CA PRO A 95 -11.05 -7.48 -5.03
C PRO A 95 -11.00 -6.02 -4.59
N VAL A 96 -11.44 -5.75 -3.37
CA VAL A 96 -11.32 -4.43 -2.73
C VAL A 96 -10.12 -4.48 -1.78
N PHE A 97 -9.06 -3.79 -2.17
CA PHE A 97 -7.84 -3.67 -1.37
C PHE A 97 -7.93 -2.48 -0.42
N GLU A 98 -7.29 -2.58 0.75
CA GLU A 98 -7.24 -1.51 1.74
C GLU A 98 -6.44 -0.31 1.20
N CYS A 99 -5.31 -0.58 0.55
CA CYS A 99 -4.53 0.43 -0.14
C CYS A 99 -4.72 0.34 -1.66
N SER A 100 -5.42 1.30 -2.25
CA SER A 100 -5.60 1.40 -3.71
C SER A 100 -4.32 1.73 -4.49
N LYS A 101 -3.29 2.30 -3.84
CA LYS A 101 -2.02 2.66 -4.50
C LYS A 101 -1.17 1.43 -4.81
N CYS A 102 -1.04 0.53 -3.85
CA CYS A 102 -0.23 -0.68 -3.99
C CYS A 102 -1.04 -1.96 -4.12
N ASN A 103 -2.37 -1.90 -4.04
CA ASN A 103 -3.25 -3.07 -4.00
C ASN A 103 -2.81 -4.08 -2.94
N ASP A 104 -2.48 -3.54 -1.77
CA ASP A 104 -1.96 -4.29 -0.62
C ASP A 104 -0.68 -5.12 -0.89
N THR A 105 0.08 -4.82 -1.94
CA THR A 105 1.40 -5.45 -2.16
C THR A 105 2.51 -4.85 -1.30
N GLY A 106 2.29 -3.64 -0.78
CA GLY A 106 3.32 -2.88 -0.06
C GLY A 106 4.30 -2.13 -0.97
N TYR A 107 4.25 -2.35 -2.29
CA TYR A 107 5.16 -1.74 -3.26
C TYR A 107 4.42 -0.99 -4.37
N ILE A 108 5.06 0.02 -4.93
CA ILE A 108 4.61 0.75 -6.12
C ILE A 108 5.76 0.83 -7.13
N THR A 109 5.45 0.91 -8.41
CA THR A 109 6.44 1.15 -9.46
C THR A 109 6.54 2.66 -9.73
N VAL A 110 7.73 3.22 -9.59
CA VAL A 110 8.05 4.62 -9.89
C VAL A 110 9.28 4.62 -10.78
N ASN A 111 9.19 5.19 -11.98
CA ASN A 111 10.31 5.26 -12.95
C ASN A 111 11.00 3.89 -13.15
N ASP A 112 10.22 2.84 -13.43
CA ASP A 112 10.65 1.45 -13.61
C ASP A 112 11.36 0.80 -12.41
N LYS A 113 11.26 1.41 -11.21
CA LYS A 113 11.81 0.88 -9.97
C LYS A 113 10.70 0.53 -8.99
N SER A 114 10.89 -0.56 -8.26
CA SER A 114 10.02 -0.95 -7.16
C SER A 114 10.39 -0.17 -5.91
N GLU A 115 9.43 0.55 -5.36
CA GLU A 115 9.59 1.34 -4.14
C GLU A 115 8.53 0.96 -3.11
N LEU A 116 8.87 1.06 -1.82
CA LEU A 116 7.89 0.89 -0.76
C LEU A 116 6.79 1.95 -0.87
N CYS A 117 5.54 1.50 -0.83
CA CYS A 117 4.39 2.38 -0.85
C CYS A 117 4.34 3.24 0.41
N SER A 118 3.80 4.46 0.30
CA SER A 118 3.65 5.38 1.43
C SER A 118 2.88 4.74 2.61
N CYS A 119 1.92 3.85 2.33
CA CYS A 119 1.14 3.20 3.38
C CYS A 119 1.98 2.28 4.29
N ILE A 120 2.93 1.51 3.73
CA ILE A 120 3.79 0.62 4.52
C ILE A 120 4.94 1.40 5.16
N LYS A 121 5.46 2.44 4.48
CA LYS A 121 6.41 3.39 5.06
C LYS A 121 5.86 4.02 6.33
N GLN A 122 4.61 4.49 6.31
CA GLN A 122 3.96 5.07 7.49
C GLN A 122 3.82 4.05 8.64
N LYS A 123 3.43 2.81 8.34
CA LYS A 123 3.35 1.75 9.36
C LYS A 123 4.71 1.45 9.97
N LEU A 124 5.78 1.44 9.17
CA LEU A 124 7.15 1.28 9.67
C LEU A 124 7.54 2.44 10.58
N TYR A 125 7.28 3.69 10.17
CA TYR A 125 7.54 4.85 11.03
C TYR A 125 6.80 4.73 12.36
N ASN A 126 5.52 4.38 12.34
CA ASN A 126 4.73 4.20 13.56
C ASN A 126 5.32 3.11 14.49
N ILE A 127 5.84 2.00 13.94
CA ILE A 127 6.50 0.96 14.74
C ILE A 127 7.77 1.52 15.40
N GLU A 128 8.62 2.21 14.65
CA GLU A 128 9.86 2.78 15.18
C GLU A 128 9.56 3.87 16.22
N TYR A 129 8.55 4.72 15.99
CA TYR A 129 8.08 5.71 16.97
C TYR A 129 7.60 5.05 18.26
N ASN A 130 6.75 4.02 18.17
CA ASN A 130 6.26 3.30 19.36
C ASN A 130 7.40 2.63 20.15
N ASN A 131 8.44 2.15 19.46
CA ASN A 131 9.61 1.57 20.11
C ASN A 131 10.51 2.62 20.79
N SER A 132 10.39 3.89 20.40
CA SER A 132 11.25 4.99 20.91
C SER A 132 10.78 5.61 22.23
N ASN A 133 9.69 5.11 22.84
CA ASN A 133 9.01 5.73 23.99
C ASN A 133 8.57 7.19 23.77
N ILE A 134 8.51 7.66 22.52
CA ILE A 134 8.01 8.99 22.16
C ILE A 134 6.54 8.84 21.77
N TYR A 135 5.64 8.97 22.75
CA TYR A 135 4.20 8.76 22.57
C TYR A 135 3.37 10.07 22.58
N ASP A 136 3.88 11.13 23.19
CA ASP A 136 3.15 12.39 23.38
C ASP A 136 3.79 13.54 22.60
N LEU A 137 3.88 13.40 21.27
CA LEU A 137 4.48 14.41 20.40
C LEU A 137 3.75 15.76 20.44
N GLU A 138 2.48 15.76 20.83
CA GLU A 138 1.71 16.99 21.00
C GLU A 138 2.21 17.82 22.18
N ASN A 139 2.65 17.19 23.27
CA ASN A 139 3.17 17.91 24.45
C ASN A 139 4.69 17.88 24.61
N GLN A 140 5.37 16.84 24.13
CA GLN A 140 6.81 16.62 24.26
C GLN A 140 7.53 17.05 22.99
N ASN A 141 7.49 18.35 22.70
CA ASN A 141 8.14 18.96 21.54
C ASN A 141 8.88 20.26 21.90
N PHE A 142 9.69 20.77 20.97
CA PHE A 142 10.49 21.98 21.17
C PHE A 142 9.67 23.28 21.30
N GLU A 143 8.43 23.31 20.79
CA GLU A 143 7.54 24.48 20.93
C GLU A 143 7.03 24.63 22.37
N LYS A 144 6.80 23.51 23.06
CA LYS A 144 6.37 23.47 24.48
C LYS A 144 7.53 23.40 25.47
N PHE A 145 8.76 23.65 25.03
CA PHE A 145 9.95 23.62 25.89
C PHE A 145 9.92 24.78 26.91
N ASP A 146 9.67 24.47 28.18
CA ASP A 146 9.57 25.49 29.24
C ASP A 146 10.94 25.80 29.87
N LEU A 147 11.51 26.95 29.49
CA LEU A 147 12.75 27.47 30.06
C LEU A 147 12.65 27.82 31.56
N ASN A 148 11.44 28.06 32.06
CA ASN A 148 11.23 28.46 33.46
C ASN A 148 11.45 27.30 34.44
N TYR A 149 11.45 26.05 33.96
CA TYR A 149 11.85 24.90 34.76
C TYR A 149 13.31 25.01 35.25
N TYR A 150 14.14 25.78 34.57
CA TYR A 150 15.54 25.98 34.90
C TYR A 150 15.75 27.30 35.65
N SER A 151 16.55 27.25 36.72
CA SER A 151 16.89 28.43 37.51
C SER A 151 17.67 29.44 36.67
N ASN A 152 17.38 30.72 36.91
CA ASN A 152 18.13 31.84 36.33
C ASN A 152 19.34 32.24 37.19
N ASP A 153 19.49 31.64 38.37
CA ASP A 153 20.58 31.96 39.28
C ASP A 153 21.86 31.24 38.87
N VAL A 154 22.98 31.95 38.96
CA VAL A 154 24.31 31.40 38.76
C VAL A 154 24.81 30.85 40.09
N ASP A 155 25.20 29.58 40.08
CA ASP A 155 25.73 28.86 41.25
C ASP A 155 26.94 28.04 40.79
N GLU A 156 28.10 28.71 40.78
CA GLU A 156 29.36 28.13 40.28
C GLU A 156 29.85 26.97 41.15
N GLU A 157 29.59 27.00 42.46
CA GLU A 157 29.96 25.91 43.37
C GLU A 157 29.17 24.63 43.08
N LYS A 158 27.88 24.77 42.75
CA LYS A 158 26.99 23.63 42.50
C LYS A 158 27.08 23.07 41.09
N PHE A 159 27.25 23.93 40.08
CA PHE A 159 27.15 23.54 38.68
C PHE A 159 28.50 23.55 37.94
N GLU A 160 29.59 23.99 38.59
CA GLU A 160 30.94 24.11 38.01
C GLU A 160 30.95 24.90 36.69
N ARG A 161 30.02 25.86 36.55
CA ARG A 161 29.84 26.70 35.36
C ARG A 161 29.45 28.11 35.77
N SER A 162 30.01 29.09 35.07
CA SER A 162 29.75 30.53 35.26
C SER A 162 28.46 31.04 34.60
N ILE A 163 27.57 30.13 34.18
CA ILE A 163 26.29 30.45 33.54
C ILE A 163 25.15 29.76 34.29
N SER A 164 23.96 30.37 34.28
CA SER A 164 22.80 29.77 34.95
C SER A 164 22.33 28.49 34.24
N PRO A 165 21.65 27.57 34.93
CA PRO A 165 21.00 26.44 34.28
C PRO A 165 20.09 26.84 33.11
N ARG A 166 19.38 27.98 33.23
CA ARG A 166 18.53 28.53 32.17
C ARG A 166 19.32 28.98 30.95
N GLU A 167 20.43 29.69 31.15
CA GLU A 167 21.29 30.12 30.04
C GLU A 167 21.95 28.90 29.36
N ASN A 168 22.38 27.92 30.15
CA ASN A 168 22.94 26.68 29.61
C ASN A 168 21.92 25.92 28.74
N ILE A 169 20.67 25.76 29.20
CA ILE A 169 19.66 25.04 28.43
C ILE A 169 19.20 25.84 27.20
N GLN A 170 19.22 27.17 27.24
CA GLN A 170 18.99 28.01 26.05
C GLN A 170 20.06 27.76 24.98
N ASN A 171 21.33 27.66 25.38
CA ASN A 171 22.43 27.34 24.47
C ASN A 171 22.27 25.93 23.87
N ILE A 172 21.92 24.93 24.68
CA ILE A 172 21.64 23.57 24.21
C ILE A 172 20.46 23.56 23.23
N LYS A 173 19.35 24.22 23.57
CA LYS A 173 18.17 24.30 22.70
C LYS A 173 18.54 24.91 21.35
N LYS A 174 19.34 25.98 21.34
CA LYS A 174 19.81 26.62 20.10
C LYS A 174 20.63 25.68 19.21
N ILE A 175 21.47 24.82 19.80
CA ILE A 175 22.21 23.79 19.05
C ILE A 175 21.23 22.78 18.44
N CYS A 176 20.23 22.33 19.20
CA CYS A 176 19.20 21.43 18.70
C CYS A 176 18.36 22.05 17.57
N ASP A 177 17.92 23.30 17.73
CA ASP A 177 17.15 24.04 16.71
C ASP A 177 17.96 24.16 15.41
N ASN A 178 19.25 24.51 15.51
CA ASN A 178 20.15 24.61 14.35
C ASN A 178 20.31 23.25 13.63
N PHE A 179 20.46 22.16 14.37
CA PHE A 179 20.50 20.82 13.79
C PHE A 179 19.20 20.48 13.04
N ILE A 180 18.03 20.83 13.59
CA ILE A 180 16.73 20.58 12.96
C ILE A 180 16.58 21.41 11.67
N GLU A 181 16.96 22.68 11.70
CA GLU A 181 16.90 23.58 10.54
C GLU A 181 17.80 23.11 9.38
N ASN A 182 18.90 22.41 9.70
CA ASN A 182 19.88 21.93 8.73
C ASN A 182 19.88 20.41 8.59
N PHE A 183 18.81 19.73 8.99
CA PHE A 183 18.79 18.26 9.09
C PHE A 183 19.10 17.56 7.76
N ASP A 184 18.66 18.13 6.64
CA ASP A 184 18.90 17.60 5.29
C ASP A 184 20.36 17.81 4.79
N ASN A 185 21.15 18.64 5.49
CA ASN A 185 22.54 18.94 5.18
C ASN A 185 23.36 19.11 6.48
N PRO A 186 23.61 18.00 7.21
CA PRO A 186 24.11 18.01 8.58
C PRO A 186 25.58 18.40 8.74
#